data_AF-V4R8B1-F1
#
_entry.id   AF-V4R8B1-F1
#
_cell.length_a   1.000
_cell.length_b   1.000
_cell.length_c   1.000
_cell.angle_alpha   90.00
_cell.angle_beta   90.00
_cell.angle_gamma   90.00
#
_symmetry.space_group_name_H-M   'P 1'
#
loop_
_entity.id
_entity.type
_entity.pdbx_description
1 polymer ?
#
loop_
_entity_poly.entity_id
_entity_poly.type
_entity_poly.pdbx_seq_one_letter_code
_entity_poly.pdbx_strand_id
1 'polypeptide(L)'
;MRFALAALAMAVMAASPAHAQPGGEALQGFADRALAGYVRPAAADFEAATASLSADVATLCETPGEASLQTAQASFRKVAEAWAGLSFLALDPLRQDDRQARVFFWPDPRGVTLRQVQGVLAEEDPAATLPAELRQKSVAVQGLGALEFLMFGSGSETLAELPMSFRCRYAQAMGENVHQVAQELQVAFAEDGAFASEFSAPGADNPLYRGPSEPVRDLIGSAATGLELAAERIVRPAMGESVETARPKTAPFWRSGTTLGYVGHMVGGTGALLQAGGIEAILPKDLSWLERSIGFEIANARAVAGRIAEPIEEAVVDTDGRRDLTALFYSLDNARSLVSEQLMSAAGLKAGFNALDGD
;
A
#
# COMPACT_ATOMS: atom_id res chain seq x y z
N MET A 1 65.99 32.18 -28.92
CA MET A 1 64.58 32.65 -28.86
C MET A 1 63.68 31.44 -28.86
N ARG A 2 63.05 31.12 -27.72
CA ARG A 2 62.07 30.04 -27.58
C ARG A 2 60.68 30.68 -27.62
N PHE A 3 59.86 30.32 -28.61
CA PHE A 3 58.46 30.74 -28.69
C PHE A 3 57.61 29.77 -27.87
N ALA A 4 56.91 30.28 -26.86
CA ALA A 4 55.89 29.55 -26.12
C ALA A 4 54.51 29.94 -26.69
N LEU A 5 53.81 28.99 -27.31
CA LEU A 5 52.39 29.12 -27.61
C LEU A 5 51.58 28.74 -26.37
N ALA A 6 50.85 29.69 -25.81
CA ALA A 6 49.83 29.43 -24.79
C ALA A 6 48.51 29.06 -25.48
N ALA A 7 48.04 27.83 -25.27
CA ALA A 7 46.72 27.40 -25.72
C ALA A 7 45.67 27.86 -24.69
N LEU A 8 44.74 28.72 -25.12
CA LEU A 8 43.60 29.18 -24.34
C LEU A 8 42.47 28.17 -24.47
N ALA A 9 42.25 27.34 -23.45
CA ALA A 9 41.10 26.45 -23.38
C ALA A 9 39.85 27.24 -22.99
N MET A 10 38.94 27.43 -23.94
CA MET A 10 37.66 28.10 -23.74
C MET A 10 36.65 27.09 -23.17
N ALA A 11 36.41 27.14 -21.87
CA ALA A 11 35.40 26.31 -21.22
C ALA A 11 34.00 26.85 -21.57
N VAL A 12 33.29 26.16 -22.46
CA VAL A 12 31.87 26.39 -22.71
C VAL A 12 31.10 25.84 -21.51
N MET A 13 30.69 26.71 -20.59
CA MET A 13 29.68 26.36 -19.60
C MET A 13 28.34 26.23 -20.32
N ALA A 14 27.90 25.00 -20.57
CA ALA A 14 26.51 24.74 -20.95
C ALA A 14 25.63 25.13 -19.76
N ALA A 15 25.00 26.31 -19.83
CA ALA A 15 23.97 26.70 -18.89
C ALA A 15 22.74 25.82 -19.16
N SER A 16 22.58 24.75 -18.39
CA SER A 16 21.30 24.05 -18.32
C SER A 16 20.23 25.04 -17.87
N PRO A 17 19.04 25.07 -18.49
CA PRO A 17 17.97 25.96 -18.06
C PRO A 17 17.66 25.69 -16.59
N ALA A 18 17.86 26.69 -15.73
CA ALA A 18 17.44 26.63 -14.35
C ALA A 18 15.92 26.81 -14.32
N HIS A 19 15.16 25.72 -14.21
CA HIS A 19 13.73 25.81 -13.97
C HIS A 19 13.50 26.45 -12.59
N ALA A 20 12.59 27.43 -12.53
CA ALA A 20 12.18 28.02 -11.27
C ALA A 20 11.51 26.94 -10.42
N GLN A 21 12.05 26.72 -9.22
CA GLN A 21 11.50 25.75 -8.29
C GLN A 21 10.09 26.18 -7.84
N PRO A 22 9.15 25.24 -7.64
CA PRO A 22 7.83 25.59 -7.13
C PRO A 22 7.97 26.31 -5.78
N GLY A 23 7.17 27.36 -5.59
CA GLY A 23 7.14 28.10 -4.34
C GLY A 23 6.60 27.24 -3.19
N GLY A 24 7.00 27.54 -1.95
CA GLY A 24 6.58 26.79 -0.77
C GLY A 24 5.05 26.71 -0.60
N GLU A 25 4.31 27.75 -1.01
CA GLU A 25 2.85 27.78 -0.99
C GLU A 25 2.23 26.74 -1.94
N ALA A 26 2.78 26.55 -3.15
CA ALA A 26 2.29 25.57 -4.10
C ALA A 26 2.53 24.14 -3.61
N LEU A 27 3.71 23.90 -3.02
CA LEU A 27 4.05 22.63 -2.39
C LEU A 27 3.13 22.31 -1.21
N GLN A 28 2.92 23.27 -0.30
CA GLN A 28 2.01 23.07 0.82
C GLN A 28 0.58 22.83 0.35
N GLY A 29 0.11 23.61 -0.64
CA GLY A 29 -1.22 23.40 -1.21
C GLY A 29 -1.40 22.01 -1.83
N PHE A 30 -0.35 21.43 -2.43
CA PHE A 30 -0.39 20.03 -2.88
C PHE A 30 -0.58 19.07 -1.70
N ALA A 31 0.23 19.23 -0.65
CA ALA A 31 0.21 18.39 0.52
C ALA A 31 -1.17 18.41 1.20
N ASP A 32 -1.71 19.60 1.47
CA ASP A 32 -3.01 19.79 2.13
C ASP A 32 -4.16 19.15 1.33
N ARG A 33 -4.17 19.35 0.00
CA ARG A 33 -5.19 18.74 -0.86
C ARG A 33 -5.07 17.23 -0.94
N ALA A 34 -3.86 16.67 -0.95
CA ALA A 34 -3.66 15.24 -0.95
C ALA A 34 -4.09 14.59 0.39
N LEU A 35 -3.79 15.24 1.52
CA LEU A 35 -4.23 14.80 2.84
C LEU A 35 -5.77 14.81 2.94
N ALA A 36 -6.39 15.94 2.58
CA ALA A 36 -7.84 16.12 2.69
C ALA A 36 -8.63 15.34 1.62
N GLY A 37 -8.13 15.30 0.39
CA GLY A 37 -8.82 14.75 -0.78
C GLY A 37 -8.56 13.27 -1.05
N TYR A 38 -7.55 12.66 -0.42
CA TYR A 38 -7.25 11.24 -0.58
C TYR A 38 -7.01 10.51 0.74
N VAL A 39 -6.01 10.93 1.53
CA VAL A 39 -5.57 10.16 2.71
C VAL A 39 -6.69 10.02 3.74
N ARG A 40 -7.37 11.12 4.06
CA ARG A 40 -8.48 11.10 5.04
C ARG A 40 -9.68 10.27 4.56
N PRO A 41 -10.18 10.45 3.32
CA PRO A 41 -11.19 9.55 2.76
C PRO A 41 -10.78 8.07 2.78
N ALA A 42 -9.55 7.74 2.37
CA ALA A 42 -9.07 6.35 2.36
C ALA A 42 -9.01 5.74 3.77
N ALA A 43 -8.64 6.53 4.79
CA ALA A 43 -8.68 6.10 6.18
C ALA A 43 -10.12 5.83 6.68
N ALA A 44 -11.07 6.67 6.28
CA ALA A 44 -12.49 6.48 6.59
C ALA A 44 -13.07 5.23 5.89
N ASP A 45 -12.74 5.01 4.62
CA ASP A 45 -13.19 3.83 3.87
C ASP A 45 -12.63 2.54 4.48
N PHE A 46 -11.37 2.55 4.93
CA PHE A 46 -10.76 1.42 5.64
C PHE A 46 -11.43 1.14 7.00
N GLU A 47 -11.73 2.18 7.77
CA GLU A 47 -12.48 2.05 9.03
C GLU A 47 -13.88 1.46 8.81
N ALA A 48 -14.62 1.95 7.82
CA ALA A 48 -15.96 1.43 7.50
C ALA A 48 -15.93 -0.02 6.99
N ALA A 49 -14.94 -0.37 6.16
CA ALA A 49 -14.76 -1.73 5.67
C ALA A 49 -14.45 -2.70 6.82
N THR A 50 -13.57 -2.30 7.75
CA THR A 50 -13.19 -3.13 8.90
C THR A 50 -14.31 -3.26 9.93
N ALA A 51 -15.14 -2.21 10.11
CA ALA A 51 -16.36 -2.29 10.91
C ALA A 51 -17.32 -3.36 10.36
N SER A 52 -17.54 -3.36 9.04
CA SER A 52 -18.38 -4.33 8.35
C SER A 52 -17.84 -5.75 8.49
N LEU A 53 -16.53 -5.94 8.26
CA LEU A 53 -15.87 -7.24 8.46
C LEU A 53 -16.03 -7.76 9.89
N SER A 54 -15.80 -6.90 10.89
CA SER A 54 -15.95 -7.28 12.30
C SER A 54 -17.37 -7.76 12.61
N ALA A 55 -18.39 -7.04 12.14
CA ALA A 55 -19.79 -7.41 12.32
C ALA A 55 -20.18 -8.70 11.59
N ASP A 56 -19.68 -8.91 10.37
CA ASP A 56 -19.97 -10.11 9.58
C ASP A 56 -19.28 -11.35 10.16
N VAL A 57 -18.06 -11.21 10.71
CA VAL A 57 -17.37 -12.29 11.42
C VAL A 57 -18.08 -12.63 12.72
N ALA A 58 -18.54 -11.63 13.49
CA ALA A 58 -19.35 -11.87 14.68
C ALA A 58 -20.64 -12.64 14.33
N THR A 59 -21.34 -12.22 13.26
CA THR A 59 -22.54 -12.90 12.76
C THR A 59 -22.25 -14.35 12.35
N LEU A 60 -21.14 -14.60 11.66
CA LEU A 60 -20.69 -15.94 11.31
C LEU A 60 -20.43 -16.80 12.56
N CYS A 61 -19.85 -16.24 13.61
CA CYS A 61 -19.57 -16.99 14.84
C CYS A 61 -20.82 -17.30 15.67
N GLU A 62 -21.80 -16.41 15.69
CA GLU A 62 -23.07 -16.59 16.40
C GLU A 62 -24.01 -17.53 15.63
N THR A 63 -24.12 -17.34 14.31
CA THR A 63 -25.00 -18.12 13.42
C THR A 63 -24.21 -18.66 12.22
N PRO A 64 -23.43 -19.74 12.42
CA PRO A 64 -22.66 -20.36 11.36
C PRO A 64 -23.53 -20.85 10.21
N GLY A 65 -23.04 -20.66 9.00
CA GLY A 65 -23.62 -21.20 7.79
C GLY A 65 -22.86 -20.74 6.57
N GLU A 66 -23.08 -21.43 5.45
CA GLU A 66 -22.40 -21.12 4.19
C GLU A 66 -22.64 -19.66 3.75
N ALA A 67 -23.87 -19.16 3.94
CA ALA A 67 -24.21 -17.78 3.58
C ALA A 67 -23.49 -16.74 4.47
N SER A 68 -23.37 -16.97 5.78
CA SER A 68 -22.65 -16.07 6.68
C SER A 68 -21.13 -16.16 6.44
N LEU A 69 -20.60 -17.34 6.09
CA LEU A 69 -19.19 -17.50 5.72
C LEU A 69 -18.87 -16.72 4.44
N GLN A 70 -19.69 -16.87 3.40
CA GLN A 70 -19.52 -16.11 2.15
C GLN A 70 -19.63 -14.60 2.37
N THR A 71 -20.54 -14.15 3.24
CA THR A 71 -20.68 -12.73 3.59
C THR A 71 -19.42 -12.21 4.27
N ALA A 72 -18.93 -12.89 5.31
CA ALA A 72 -17.70 -12.51 5.99
C ALA A 72 -16.48 -12.54 5.04
N GLN A 73 -16.37 -13.56 4.18
CA GLN A 73 -15.33 -13.64 3.16
C GLN A 73 -15.41 -12.48 2.16
N ALA A 74 -16.60 -12.06 1.73
CA ALA A 74 -16.76 -10.89 0.87
C ALA A 74 -16.31 -9.60 1.56
N SER A 75 -16.64 -9.42 2.83
CA SER A 75 -16.18 -8.28 3.64
C SER A 75 -14.67 -8.30 3.86
N PHE A 76 -14.05 -9.48 4.00
CA PHE A 76 -12.59 -9.60 4.05
C PHE A 76 -11.94 -9.05 2.77
N ARG A 77 -12.48 -9.41 1.59
CA ARG A 77 -11.95 -8.92 0.31
C ARG A 77 -12.04 -7.40 0.21
N LYS A 78 -13.16 -6.81 0.63
CA LYS A 78 -13.33 -5.34 0.69
C LYS A 78 -12.31 -4.68 1.62
N VAL A 79 -12.00 -5.29 2.77
CA VAL A 79 -10.97 -4.79 3.68
C VAL A 79 -9.58 -4.87 3.05
N ALA A 80 -9.26 -5.95 2.34
CA ALA A 80 -8.00 -6.05 1.61
C ALA A 80 -7.87 -4.94 0.55
N GLU A 81 -8.93 -4.68 -0.21
CA GLU A 81 -8.98 -3.59 -1.20
C GLU A 81 -8.83 -2.20 -0.56
N ALA A 82 -9.56 -1.93 0.52
CA ALA A 82 -9.46 -0.66 1.25
C ALA A 82 -8.06 -0.46 1.86
N TRP A 83 -7.48 -1.54 2.42
CA TRP A 83 -6.12 -1.51 2.93
C TRP A 83 -5.10 -1.24 1.82
N ALA A 84 -5.31 -1.75 0.60
CA ALA A 84 -4.44 -1.48 -0.54
C ALA A 84 -4.26 0.02 -0.78
N GLY A 85 -5.32 0.81 -0.61
CA GLY A 85 -5.32 2.27 -0.76
C GLY A 85 -4.52 3.04 0.32
N LEU A 86 -4.19 2.41 1.45
CA LEU A 86 -3.39 3.00 2.52
C LEU A 86 -2.00 2.37 2.64
N SER A 87 -1.86 1.10 2.28
CA SER A 87 -0.66 0.28 2.53
C SER A 87 0.64 0.80 1.91
N PHE A 88 0.54 1.62 0.86
CA PHE A 88 1.70 2.22 0.20
C PHE A 88 2.13 3.55 0.85
N LEU A 89 1.31 4.12 1.72
CA LEU A 89 1.59 5.40 2.37
C LEU A 89 2.69 5.22 3.42
N ALA A 90 3.72 6.04 3.28
CA ALA A 90 4.88 6.11 4.15
C ALA A 90 4.71 7.27 5.15
N LEU A 91 3.52 7.41 5.76
CA LEU A 91 3.20 8.47 6.72
C LEU A 91 3.29 7.96 8.16
N ASP A 92 3.75 8.81 9.08
CA ASP A 92 4.05 8.41 10.46
C ASP A 92 2.90 7.74 11.23
N PRO A 93 1.62 8.14 11.10
CA PRO A 93 0.52 7.44 11.77
C PRO A 93 0.41 5.95 11.43
N LEU A 94 0.86 5.53 10.24
CA LEU A 94 0.87 4.11 9.84
C LEU A 94 2.02 3.31 10.47
N ARG A 95 3.12 3.98 10.85
CA ARG A 95 4.31 3.34 11.43
C ARG A 95 4.28 3.27 12.95
N GLN A 96 3.55 4.17 13.59
CA GLN A 96 3.40 4.19 15.05
C GLN A 96 2.90 2.83 15.55
N ASP A 97 3.50 2.34 16.64
CA ASP A 97 3.13 1.09 17.32
C ASP A 97 3.01 -0.12 16.38
N ASP A 98 3.80 -0.17 15.31
CA ASP A 98 3.76 -1.22 14.27
C ASP A 98 2.39 -1.38 13.59
N ARG A 99 1.55 -0.33 13.55
CA ARG A 99 0.18 -0.39 12.99
C ARG A 99 0.12 -1.04 11.61
N GLN A 100 1.01 -0.68 10.68
CA GLN A 100 1.07 -1.28 9.35
C GLN A 100 1.28 -2.79 9.40
N ALA A 101 2.21 -3.28 10.22
CA ALA A 101 2.47 -4.71 10.38
C ALA A 101 1.35 -5.44 11.16
N ARG A 102 0.68 -4.75 12.09
CA ARG A 102 -0.50 -5.28 12.82
C ARG A 102 -1.72 -5.43 11.93
N VAL A 103 -1.90 -4.54 10.95
CA VAL A 103 -2.92 -4.71 9.91
C VAL A 103 -2.50 -5.81 8.96
N PHE A 104 -1.30 -5.74 8.38
CA PHE A 104 -0.83 -6.74 7.43
C PHE A 104 0.69 -6.91 7.45
N PHE A 105 1.14 -7.95 8.14
CA PHE A 105 2.54 -8.38 8.11
C PHE A 105 2.85 -9.10 6.79
N TRP A 106 3.39 -8.35 5.84
CA TRP A 106 3.84 -8.83 4.53
C TRP A 106 4.96 -7.90 4.00
N PRO A 107 5.97 -8.41 3.28
CA PRO A 107 6.20 -9.81 2.87
C PRO A 107 6.55 -10.77 4.02
N ASP A 108 6.15 -12.04 3.88
CA ASP A 108 6.51 -13.12 4.82
C ASP A 108 7.26 -14.26 4.09
N PRO A 109 8.51 -14.04 3.65
CA PRO A 109 9.26 -15.03 2.88
C PRO A 109 9.59 -16.29 3.68
N ARG A 110 9.52 -16.22 5.03
CA ARG A 110 9.81 -17.33 5.95
C ARG A 110 8.54 -18.05 6.42
N GLY A 111 7.37 -17.67 5.91
CA GLY A 111 6.08 -18.25 6.28
C GLY A 111 5.85 -18.27 7.80
N VAL A 112 6.29 -17.23 8.51
CA VAL A 112 6.16 -17.11 9.96
C VAL A 112 4.69 -17.03 10.35
N THR A 113 3.89 -16.26 9.62
CA THR A 113 2.47 -16.05 9.91
C THR A 113 1.72 -17.37 9.90
N LEU A 114 1.84 -18.15 8.82
CA LEU A 114 1.16 -19.44 8.70
C LEU A 114 1.58 -20.40 9.83
N ARG A 115 2.89 -20.54 10.10
CA ARG A 115 3.38 -21.46 11.11
C ARG A 115 2.88 -21.11 12.51
N GLN A 116 2.89 -19.83 12.87
CA GLN A 116 2.45 -19.41 14.20
C GLN A 116 0.93 -19.49 14.35
N VAL A 117 0.15 -19.11 13.33
CA VAL A 117 -1.31 -19.24 13.35
C VAL A 117 -1.74 -20.71 13.48
N GLN A 118 -1.06 -21.63 12.78
CA GLN A 118 -1.31 -23.07 12.95
C GLN A 118 -0.97 -23.55 14.37
N GLY A 119 0.10 -23.04 14.98
CA GLY A 119 0.43 -23.31 16.38
C GLY A 119 -0.67 -22.84 17.34
N VAL A 120 -1.14 -21.60 17.19
CA VAL A 120 -2.24 -21.03 17.99
C VAL A 120 -3.52 -21.86 17.85
N LEU A 121 -3.86 -22.30 16.63
CA LEU A 121 -5.02 -23.16 16.39
C LEU A 121 -4.87 -24.56 17.00
N ALA A 122 -3.66 -25.12 17.03
CA ALA A 122 -3.40 -26.44 17.59
C ALA A 122 -3.40 -26.44 19.13
N GLU A 123 -2.90 -25.36 19.74
CA GLU A 123 -2.85 -25.19 21.19
C GLU A 123 -4.15 -24.63 21.78
N GLU A 124 -5.02 -24.07 20.93
CA GLU A 124 -6.21 -23.31 21.33
C GLU A 124 -5.90 -22.23 22.38
N ASP A 125 -4.81 -21.47 22.17
CA ASP A 125 -4.34 -20.42 23.09
C ASP A 125 -5.45 -19.38 23.38
N PRO A 126 -6.04 -19.35 24.58
CA PRO A 126 -7.20 -18.49 24.88
C PRO A 126 -6.90 -17.00 24.70
N ALA A 127 -5.65 -16.58 24.92
CA ALA A 127 -5.23 -15.19 24.77
C ALA A 127 -5.35 -14.69 23.31
N ALA A 128 -5.36 -15.60 22.33
CA ALA A 128 -5.56 -15.24 20.93
C ALA A 128 -7.03 -14.90 20.60
N THR A 129 -7.98 -15.28 21.49
CA THR A 129 -9.42 -15.02 21.31
C THR A 129 -9.90 -13.74 22.00
N LEU A 130 -8.99 -12.99 22.62
CA LEU A 130 -9.29 -11.75 23.32
C LEU A 130 -8.57 -10.59 22.60
N PRO A 131 -9.28 -9.59 22.03
CA PRO A 131 -8.66 -8.55 21.23
C PRO A 131 -7.51 -7.81 21.93
N ALA A 132 -7.69 -7.47 23.21
CA ALA A 132 -6.69 -6.76 24.00
C ALA A 132 -5.41 -7.59 24.23
N GLU A 133 -5.53 -8.91 24.40
CA GLU A 133 -4.39 -9.80 24.58
C GLU A 133 -3.75 -10.17 23.24
N LEU A 134 -4.57 -10.43 22.20
CA LEU A 134 -4.12 -10.67 20.84
C LEU A 134 -3.26 -9.51 20.34
N ARG A 135 -3.67 -8.27 20.63
CA ARG A 135 -2.89 -7.07 20.32
C ARG A 135 -1.50 -7.09 20.96
N GLN A 136 -1.28 -7.73 22.10
CA GLN A 136 0.05 -7.81 22.70
C GLN A 136 0.91 -8.95 22.12
N LYS A 137 0.33 -9.84 21.31
CA LYS A 137 1.07 -10.92 20.64
C LYS A 137 1.84 -10.41 19.42
N SER A 138 2.63 -11.30 18.82
CA SER A 138 3.35 -11.02 17.59
C SER A 138 2.42 -10.54 16.46
N VAL A 139 2.91 -9.63 15.62
CA VAL A 139 2.21 -9.23 14.38
C VAL A 139 1.93 -10.41 13.45
N ALA A 140 2.73 -11.48 13.52
CA ALA A 140 2.57 -12.68 12.69
C ALA A 140 1.39 -13.59 13.13
N VAL A 141 0.80 -13.38 14.32
CA VAL A 141 -0.40 -14.12 14.77
C VAL A 141 -1.66 -13.26 14.75
N GLN A 142 -1.64 -12.11 14.08
CA GLN A 142 -2.79 -11.21 13.97
C GLN A 142 -2.84 -10.57 12.57
N GLY A 143 -3.81 -9.68 12.36
CA GLY A 143 -3.94 -8.95 11.11
C GLY A 143 -4.51 -9.78 9.96
N LEU A 144 -4.59 -9.16 8.80
CA LEU A 144 -5.26 -9.66 7.61
C LEU A 144 -4.61 -10.92 7.04
N GLY A 145 -3.28 -11.08 7.15
CA GLY A 145 -2.60 -12.27 6.64
C GLY A 145 -2.96 -13.54 7.44
N ALA A 146 -3.08 -13.40 8.76
CA ALA A 146 -3.52 -14.47 9.63
C ALA A 146 -5.02 -14.75 9.48
N LEU A 147 -5.84 -13.68 9.43
CA LEU A 147 -7.28 -13.79 9.22
C LEU A 147 -7.62 -14.44 7.87
N GLU A 148 -6.85 -14.16 6.82
CA GLU A 148 -6.99 -14.83 5.53
C GLU A 148 -6.85 -16.35 5.67
N PHE A 149 -5.84 -16.81 6.42
CA PHE A 149 -5.69 -18.24 6.65
C PHE A 149 -6.87 -18.83 7.43
N LEU A 150 -7.40 -18.11 8.43
CA LEU A 150 -8.58 -18.56 9.17
C LEU A 150 -9.81 -18.69 8.26
N MET A 151 -10.01 -17.77 7.32
CA MET A 151 -11.23 -17.70 6.50
C MET A 151 -11.16 -18.47 5.18
N PHE A 152 -9.97 -18.70 4.63
CA PHE A 152 -9.77 -19.29 3.30
C PHE A 152 -8.78 -20.47 3.30
N GLY A 153 -8.02 -20.67 4.38
CA GLY A 153 -7.07 -21.77 4.52
C GLY A 153 -7.72 -23.07 4.99
N SER A 154 -6.94 -24.15 5.00
CA SER A 154 -7.37 -25.46 5.48
C SER A 154 -8.11 -25.40 6.82
N GLY A 155 -9.28 -26.05 6.92
CA GLY A 155 -10.12 -26.04 8.11
C GLY A 155 -11.08 -24.85 8.19
N SER A 156 -11.13 -23.96 7.19
CA SER A 156 -12.05 -22.82 7.19
C SER A 156 -13.51 -23.22 7.11
N GLU A 157 -13.81 -24.39 6.55
CA GLU A 157 -15.15 -24.98 6.49
C GLU A 157 -15.81 -25.10 7.88
N THR A 158 -15.00 -25.30 8.92
CA THR A 158 -15.48 -25.37 10.31
C THR A 158 -16.13 -24.08 10.80
N LEU A 159 -15.82 -22.93 10.18
CA LEU A 159 -16.44 -21.65 10.50
C LEU A 159 -17.93 -21.61 10.11
N ALA A 160 -18.35 -22.37 9.10
CA ALA A 160 -19.74 -22.47 8.69
C ALA A 160 -20.53 -23.53 9.49
N GLU A 161 -19.85 -24.34 10.31
CA GLU A 161 -20.44 -25.50 10.99
C GLU A 161 -20.51 -25.32 12.51
N LEU A 162 -19.46 -24.77 13.12
CA LEU A 162 -19.26 -24.80 14.57
C LEU A 162 -19.42 -23.40 15.19
N PRO A 163 -20.52 -23.14 15.92
CA PRO A 163 -20.74 -21.84 16.54
C PRO A 163 -19.71 -21.60 17.62
N MET A 164 -19.20 -20.36 17.66
CA MET A 164 -18.22 -19.92 18.66
C MET A 164 -17.03 -20.88 18.82
N SER A 165 -16.60 -21.58 17.76
CA SER A 165 -15.39 -22.41 17.79
C SER A 165 -14.15 -21.57 18.13
N PHE A 166 -13.05 -22.20 18.58
CA PHE A 166 -11.80 -21.46 18.83
C PHE A 166 -11.37 -20.66 17.60
N ARG A 167 -11.40 -21.29 16.41
CA ARG A 167 -11.09 -20.66 15.12
C ARG A 167 -11.96 -19.42 14.88
N CYS A 168 -13.26 -19.50 15.21
CA CYS A 168 -14.18 -18.38 15.02
C CYS A 168 -13.90 -17.23 15.98
N ARG A 169 -13.76 -17.51 17.28
CA ARG A 169 -13.43 -16.47 18.27
C ARG A 169 -12.08 -15.82 17.98
N TYR A 170 -11.13 -16.57 17.44
CA TYR A 170 -9.85 -16.04 16.99
C TYR A 170 -10.00 -15.10 15.78
N ALA A 171 -10.79 -15.51 14.78
CA ALA A 171 -11.11 -14.65 13.63
C ALA A 171 -11.84 -13.37 14.06
N GLN A 172 -12.78 -13.46 15.00
CA GLN A 172 -13.49 -12.32 15.57
C GLN A 172 -12.52 -11.36 16.27
N ALA A 173 -11.64 -11.87 17.15
CA ALA A 173 -10.64 -11.05 17.83
C ALA A 173 -9.69 -10.34 16.84
N MET A 174 -9.34 -10.98 15.73
CA MET A 174 -8.56 -10.34 14.66
C MET A 174 -9.33 -9.23 13.95
N GLY A 175 -10.59 -9.48 13.57
CA GLY A 175 -11.45 -8.48 12.94
C GLY A 175 -11.61 -7.23 13.79
N GLU A 176 -11.86 -7.42 15.09
CA GLU A 176 -11.95 -6.34 16.08
C GLU A 176 -10.62 -5.58 16.23
N ASN A 177 -9.48 -6.28 16.31
CA ASN A 177 -8.18 -5.62 16.45
C ASN A 177 -7.80 -4.81 15.19
N VAL A 178 -8.06 -5.33 13.98
CA VAL A 178 -7.82 -4.57 12.73
C VAL A 178 -8.73 -3.35 12.66
N HIS A 179 -10.00 -3.49 13.05
CA HIS A 179 -10.92 -2.36 13.12
C HIS A 179 -10.46 -1.28 14.11
N GLN A 180 -9.96 -1.69 15.28
CA GLN A 180 -9.42 -0.74 16.26
C GLN A 180 -8.20 0.02 15.71
N VAL A 181 -7.30 -0.64 14.96
CA VAL A 181 -6.21 0.07 14.26
C VAL A 181 -6.75 1.03 13.21
N ALA A 182 -7.80 0.65 12.46
CA ALA A 182 -8.42 1.53 11.48
C ALA A 182 -9.01 2.80 12.13
N GLN A 183 -9.65 2.68 13.31
CA GLN A 183 -10.13 3.81 14.09
C GLN A 183 -8.99 4.73 14.54
N GLU A 184 -7.87 4.15 15.01
CA GLU A 184 -6.68 4.93 15.40
C GLU A 184 -6.11 5.73 14.21
N LEU A 185 -6.08 5.13 13.00
CA LEU A 185 -5.65 5.81 11.78
C LEU A 185 -6.64 6.91 11.35
N GLN A 186 -7.93 6.65 11.43
CA GLN A 186 -8.99 7.60 11.09
C GLN A 186 -8.93 8.84 11.99
N VAL A 187 -8.69 8.66 13.30
CA VAL A 187 -8.46 9.76 14.25
C VAL A 187 -7.15 10.49 13.94
N ALA A 188 -6.07 9.78 13.65
CA ALA A 188 -4.78 10.40 13.39
C ALA A 188 -4.79 11.30 12.14
N PHE A 189 -5.52 10.91 11.08
CA PHE A 189 -5.66 11.67 9.83
C PHE A 189 -6.86 12.64 9.82
N ALA A 190 -7.62 12.73 10.91
CA ALA A 190 -8.70 13.70 11.05
C ALA A 190 -8.18 15.15 10.97
N GLU A 191 -9.06 16.10 10.66
CA GLU A 191 -8.68 17.51 10.48
C GLU A 191 -8.05 18.15 11.71
N ASP A 192 -8.57 17.78 12.87
CA ASP A 192 -8.11 18.18 14.19
C ASP A 192 -7.10 17.20 14.79
N GLY A 193 -6.67 16.19 14.02
CA GLY A 193 -5.64 15.23 14.40
C GLY A 193 -4.25 15.86 14.52
N ALA A 194 -3.44 15.35 15.45
CA ALA A 194 -2.08 15.87 15.68
C ALA A 194 -1.22 15.84 14.42
N PHE A 195 -1.28 14.74 13.67
CA PHE A 195 -0.55 14.60 12.41
C PHE A 195 -1.02 15.61 11.36
N ALA A 196 -2.33 15.87 11.22
CA ALA A 196 -2.83 16.83 10.24
C ALA A 196 -2.33 18.26 10.51
N SER A 197 -2.24 18.65 11.79
CA SER A 197 -1.68 19.94 12.20
C SER A 197 -0.19 20.05 11.83
N GLU A 198 0.61 19.02 12.15
CA GLU A 198 2.05 18.99 11.83
C GLU A 198 2.30 18.89 10.32
N PHE A 199 1.45 18.18 9.59
CA PHE A 199 1.55 18.03 8.14
C PHE A 199 1.20 19.33 7.39
N SER A 200 0.23 20.09 7.91
CA SER A 200 -0.30 21.31 7.26
C SER A 200 0.50 22.58 7.62
N ALA A 201 1.39 22.51 8.60
CA ALA A 201 2.20 23.65 9.05
C ALA A 201 3.69 23.32 9.24
N PRO A 202 4.44 22.99 8.17
CA PRO A 202 5.88 22.77 8.27
C PRO A 202 6.63 24.00 8.79
N GLY A 203 7.66 23.79 9.61
CA GLY A 203 8.43 24.88 10.20
C GLY A 203 9.56 24.40 11.11
N ALA A 204 10.40 25.33 11.57
CA ALA A 204 11.62 25.01 12.34
C ALA A 204 11.33 24.26 13.65
N ASP A 205 10.18 24.54 14.28
CA ASP A 205 9.75 23.93 15.55
C ASP A 205 8.81 22.72 15.35
N ASN A 206 8.51 22.36 14.09
CA ASN A 206 7.66 21.22 13.77
C ASN A 206 8.47 19.93 13.90
N PRO A 207 8.00 18.93 14.68
CA PRO A 207 8.76 17.71 14.93
C PRO A 207 8.85 16.78 13.71
N LEU A 208 7.91 16.87 12.77
CA LEU A 208 7.83 16.00 11.60
C LEU A 208 8.39 16.66 10.34
N TYR A 209 7.99 17.91 10.07
CA TYR A 209 8.23 18.57 8.79
C TYR A 209 8.87 19.93 8.96
N ARG A 210 10.14 20.07 8.57
CA ARG A 210 10.89 21.33 8.71
C ARG A 210 10.65 22.32 7.58
N GLY A 211 10.11 21.86 6.46
CA GLY A 211 9.82 22.69 5.30
C GLY A 211 8.77 22.10 4.36
N PRO A 212 8.17 22.93 3.49
CA PRO A 212 7.01 22.56 2.67
C PRO A 212 7.31 21.50 1.61
N SER A 213 8.58 21.24 1.30
CA SER A 213 8.98 20.17 0.38
C SER A 213 8.90 18.77 1.01
N GLU A 214 8.95 18.66 2.34
CA GLU A 214 9.05 17.37 3.03
C GLU A 214 7.74 16.58 3.00
N PRO A 215 6.56 17.17 3.32
CA PRO A 215 5.28 16.47 3.15
C PRO A 215 5.04 16.00 1.72
N VAL A 216 5.36 16.86 0.74
CA VAL A 216 5.21 16.52 -0.69
C VAL A 216 6.13 15.36 -1.09
N ARG A 217 7.37 15.35 -0.58
CA ARG A 217 8.31 14.27 -0.81
C ARG A 217 7.79 12.94 -0.26
N ASP A 218 7.23 12.95 0.95
CA ASP A 218 6.66 11.74 1.55
C ASP A 218 5.49 11.21 0.73
N LEU A 219 4.60 12.08 0.23
CA LEU A 219 3.45 11.66 -0.58
C LEU A 219 3.85 11.13 -1.96
N ILE A 220 4.71 11.85 -2.69
CA ILE A 220 5.17 11.40 -4.02
C ILE A 220 6.05 10.15 -3.87
N GLY A 221 6.90 10.11 -2.84
CA GLY A 221 7.69 8.94 -2.49
C GLY A 221 6.83 7.73 -2.12
N SER A 222 5.72 7.94 -1.39
CA SER A 222 4.73 6.89 -1.12
C SER A 222 4.11 6.36 -2.41
N ALA A 223 3.69 7.25 -3.32
CA ALA A 223 3.14 6.85 -4.61
C ALA A 223 4.13 6.01 -5.43
N ALA A 224 5.40 6.43 -5.49
CA ALA A 224 6.47 5.66 -6.12
C ALA A 224 6.68 4.30 -5.45
N THR A 225 6.69 4.26 -4.12
CA THR A 225 6.85 3.04 -3.32
C THR A 225 5.70 2.06 -3.60
N GLY A 226 4.46 2.53 -3.71
CA GLY A 226 3.31 1.67 -4.05
C GLY A 226 3.46 1.00 -5.43
N LEU A 227 3.91 1.77 -6.43
CA LEU A 227 4.17 1.24 -7.77
C LEU A 227 5.33 0.22 -7.77
N GLU A 228 6.39 0.51 -7.01
CA GLU A 228 7.51 -0.42 -6.82
C GLU A 228 7.10 -1.70 -6.09
N LEU A 229 6.35 -1.60 -5.00
CA LEU A 229 5.82 -2.76 -4.27
C LEU A 229 4.98 -3.65 -5.20
N ALA A 230 4.07 -3.05 -5.99
CA ALA A 230 3.27 -3.77 -6.96
C ALA A 230 4.13 -4.49 -8.01
N ALA A 231 5.10 -3.81 -8.62
CA ALA A 231 5.93 -4.38 -9.68
C ALA A 231 6.94 -5.41 -9.13
N GLU A 232 7.76 -4.99 -8.19
CA GLU A 232 9.00 -5.67 -7.77
C GLU A 232 8.79 -6.64 -6.61
N ARG A 233 7.79 -6.40 -5.77
CA ARG A 233 7.55 -7.23 -4.58
C ARG A 233 6.33 -8.14 -4.73
N ILE A 234 5.36 -7.79 -5.59
CA ILE A 234 4.17 -8.60 -5.84
C ILE A 234 4.26 -9.33 -7.19
N VAL A 235 4.20 -8.60 -8.30
CA VAL A 235 4.02 -9.20 -9.64
C VAL A 235 5.25 -10.00 -10.06
N ARG A 236 6.45 -9.40 -10.02
CA ARG A 236 7.68 -10.08 -10.46
C ARG A 236 7.97 -11.35 -9.63
N PRO A 237 7.97 -11.33 -8.28
CA PRO A 237 8.26 -12.53 -7.51
C PRO A 237 7.21 -13.64 -7.67
N ALA A 238 5.93 -13.27 -7.80
CA ALA A 238 4.86 -14.25 -8.03
C ALA A 238 5.00 -14.93 -9.40
N MET A 239 5.31 -14.16 -10.44
CA MET A 239 5.41 -14.64 -11.82
C MET A 239 6.68 -15.47 -12.07
N GLY A 240 7.82 -15.10 -11.48
CA GLY A 240 9.12 -15.69 -11.80
C GLY A 240 9.51 -15.50 -13.28
N GLU A 241 10.71 -15.97 -13.65
CA GLU A 241 11.20 -15.88 -15.04
C GLU A 241 10.44 -16.81 -15.99
N SER A 242 9.94 -17.94 -15.45
CA SER A 242 9.25 -19.02 -16.15
C SER A 242 8.17 -19.64 -15.27
N VAL A 243 7.32 -20.48 -15.86
CA VAL A 243 6.28 -21.26 -15.15
C VAL A 243 6.90 -22.11 -14.03
N GLU A 244 8.07 -22.70 -14.29
CA GLU A 244 8.79 -23.57 -13.36
C GLU A 244 9.33 -22.81 -12.14
N THR A 245 9.59 -21.51 -12.30
CA THR A 245 10.11 -20.64 -11.24
C THR A 245 9.04 -19.77 -10.57
N ALA A 246 7.79 -19.86 -11.00
CA ALA A 246 6.68 -19.08 -10.46
C ALA A 246 6.45 -19.39 -8.97
N ARG A 247 6.13 -18.36 -8.19
CA ARG A 247 5.89 -18.45 -6.74
C ARG A 247 4.62 -17.70 -6.34
N PRO A 248 3.44 -18.08 -6.86
CA PRO A 248 2.22 -17.30 -6.65
C PRO A 248 1.85 -17.12 -5.18
N LYS A 249 2.25 -18.07 -4.32
CA LYS A 249 1.99 -18.05 -2.87
C LYS A 249 2.81 -17.02 -2.09
N THR A 250 3.75 -16.30 -2.72
CA THR A 250 4.41 -15.13 -2.11
C THR A 250 3.57 -13.86 -2.25
N ALA A 251 2.61 -13.84 -3.17
CA ALA A 251 1.77 -12.69 -3.42
C ALA A 251 0.82 -12.44 -2.23
N PRO A 252 0.49 -11.18 -1.92
CA PRO A 252 -0.46 -10.87 -0.86
C PRO A 252 -1.83 -11.41 -1.25
N PHE A 253 -2.54 -11.94 -0.26
CA PHE A 253 -3.93 -12.37 -0.38
C PHE A 253 -4.23 -13.41 -1.49
N TRP A 254 -3.27 -14.30 -1.77
CA TRP A 254 -3.45 -15.33 -2.79
C TRP A 254 -4.53 -16.36 -2.42
N ARG A 255 -4.73 -16.66 -1.12
CA ARG A 255 -5.71 -17.67 -0.68
C ARG A 255 -7.15 -17.23 -0.90
N SER A 256 -7.40 -15.93 -0.74
CA SER A 256 -8.70 -15.30 -0.98
C SER A 256 -8.93 -14.96 -2.46
N GLY A 257 -7.92 -15.17 -3.32
CA GLY A 257 -7.97 -14.85 -4.74
C GLY A 257 -7.98 -13.35 -5.03
N THR A 258 -7.56 -12.49 -4.10
CA THR A 258 -7.69 -11.03 -4.23
C THR A 258 -6.41 -10.28 -4.60
N THR A 259 -5.29 -10.99 -4.80
CA THR A 259 -3.99 -10.39 -5.14
C THR A 259 -4.07 -9.31 -6.23
N LEU A 260 -4.74 -9.59 -7.35
CA LEU A 260 -4.80 -8.66 -8.49
C LEU A 260 -5.75 -7.48 -8.22
N GLY A 261 -6.83 -7.72 -7.48
CA GLY A 261 -7.70 -6.66 -6.96
C GLY A 261 -6.95 -5.74 -6.00
N TYR A 262 -6.12 -6.30 -5.10
CA TYR A 262 -5.25 -5.57 -4.19
C TYR A 262 -4.24 -4.69 -4.96
N VAL A 263 -3.54 -5.25 -5.95
CA VAL A 263 -2.62 -4.49 -6.80
C VAL A 263 -3.35 -3.37 -7.55
N GLY A 264 -4.51 -3.66 -8.15
CA GLY A 264 -5.30 -2.67 -8.87
C GLY A 264 -5.77 -1.51 -7.99
N HIS A 265 -6.19 -1.78 -6.74
CA HIS A 265 -6.58 -0.74 -5.78
C HIS A 265 -5.38 0.05 -5.25
N MET A 266 -4.24 -0.59 -4.97
CA MET A 266 -3.01 0.10 -4.59
C MET A 266 -2.58 1.10 -5.68
N VAL A 267 -2.53 0.65 -6.94
CA VAL A 267 -2.12 1.46 -8.09
C VAL A 267 -3.13 2.58 -8.39
N GLY A 268 -4.42 2.28 -8.30
CA GLY A 268 -5.45 3.31 -8.38
C GLY A 268 -5.33 4.36 -7.28
N GLY A 269 -4.95 3.91 -6.07
CA GLY A 269 -4.71 4.76 -4.92
C GLY A 269 -3.54 5.72 -5.09
N THR A 270 -2.41 5.26 -5.64
CA THR A 270 -1.28 6.16 -5.92
C THR A 270 -1.66 7.25 -6.92
N GLY A 271 -2.44 6.92 -7.95
CA GLY A 271 -2.95 7.90 -8.91
C GLY A 271 -3.93 8.89 -8.30
N ALA A 272 -4.89 8.40 -7.50
CA ALA A 272 -5.86 9.25 -6.82
C ALA A 272 -5.19 10.19 -5.80
N LEU A 273 -4.15 9.75 -5.10
CA LEU A 273 -3.34 10.59 -4.22
C LEU A 273 -2.72 11.75 -4.98
N LEU A 274 -2.03 11.45 -6.08
CA LEU A 274 -1.35 12.46 -6.90
C LEU A 274 -2.35 13.44 -7.54
N GLN A 275 -3.48 12.92 -8.02
CA GLN A 275 -4.56 13.73 -8.58
C GLN A 275 -5.18 14.66 -7.53
N ALA A 276 -5.45 14.16 -6.32
CA ALA A 276 -5.97 14.98 -5.22
C ALA A 276 -5.00 16.11 -4.87
N GLY A 277 -3.69 15.84 -4.83
CA GLY A 277 -2.68 16.86 -4.62
C GLY A 277 -2.63 17.92 -5.73
N GLY A 278 -2.99 17.56 -6.97
CA GLY A 278 -2.99 18.48 -8.11
C GLY A 278 -1.57 18.75 -8.60
N ILE A 279 -1.00 17.78 -9.32
CA ILE A 279 0.39 17.79 -9.80
C ILE A 279 0.72 19.06 -10.60
N GLU A 280 -0.19 19.57 -11.44
CA GLU A 280 0.07 20.74 -12.29
C GLU A 280 0.56 21.97 -11.49
N ALA A 281 0.09 22.13 -10.24
CA ALA A 281 0.45 23.27 -9.40
C ALA A 281 1.93 23.27 -8.97
N ILE A 282 2.58 22.10 -8.97
CA ILE A 282 3.97 21.93 -8.55
C ILE A 282 4.92 21.66 -9.73
N LEU A 283 4.43 21.76 -10.96
CA LEU A 283 5.22 21.53 -12.17
C LEU A 283 5.55 22.83 -12.92
N PRO A 284 6.73 22.91 -13.56
CA PRO A 284 6.99 23.87 -14.63
C PRO A 284 5.99 23.72 -15.78
N LYS A 285 5.60 24.84 -16.41
CA LYS A 285 4.56 24.86 -17.45
C LYS A 285 4.88 23.99 -18.67
N ASP A 286 6.15 23.89 -19.04
CA ASP A 286 6.66 23.06 -20.13
C ASP A 286 6.68 21.56 -19.81
N LEU A 287 6.49 21.20 -18.53
CA LEU A 287 6.42 19.81 -18.05
C LEU A 287 4.99 19.36 -17.71
N SER A 288 3.96 20.13 -18.07
CA SER A 288 2.54 19.76 -17.81
C SER A 288 2.08 18.47 -18.50
N TRP A 289 2.87 17.95 -19.45
CA TRP A 289 2.64 16.63 -20.06
C TRP A 289 2.86 15.46 -19.07
N LEU A 290 3.60 15.66 -17.97
CA LEU A 290 3.89 14.62 -16.99
C LEU A 290 2.63 14.11 -16.30
N GLU A 291 1.71 14.99 -15.91
CA GLU A 291 0.46 14.57 -15.26
C GLU A 291 -0.34 13.63 -16.15
N ARG A 292 -0.52 13.98 -17.43
CA ARG A 292 -1.23 13.13 -18.40
C ARG A 292 -0.54 11.79 -18.60
N SER A 293 0.79 11.76 -18.60
CA SER A 293 1.56 10.53 -18.81
C SER A 293 1.47 9.60 -17.60
N ILE A 294 1.60 10.16 -16.38
CA ILE A 294 1.40 9.42 -15.14
C ILE A 294 -0.02 8.85 -15.08
N GLY A 295 -1.02 9.70 -15.34
CA GLY A 295 -2.42 9.27 -15.36
C GLY A 295 -2.70 8.15 -16.36
N PHE A 296 -2.09 8.23 -17.56
CA PHE A 296 -2.19 7.19 -18.58
C PHE A 296 -1.59 5.86 -18.12
N GLU A 297 -0.36 5.85 -17.60
CA GLU A 297 0.30 4.61 -17.18
C GLU A 297 -0.40 3.96 -15.98
N ILE A 298 -0.89 4.76 -15.02
CA ILE A 298 -1.68 4.27 -13.88
C ILE A 298 -3.00 3.65 -14.36
N ALA A 299 -3.71 4.33 -15.26
CA ALA A 299 -4.96 3.81 -15.82
C ALA A 299 -4.74 2.52 -16.61
N ASN A 300 -3.66 2.45 -17.39
CA ASN A 300 -3.28 1.25 -18.13
C ASN A 300 -2.95 0.09 -17.19
N ALA A 301 -2.10 0.31 -16.18
CA ALA A 301 -1.77 -0.70 -15.18
C ALA A 301 -3.02 -1.24 -14.46
N ARG A 302 -3.94 -0.36 -14.04
CA ARG A 302 -5.21 -0.76 -13.42
C ARG A 302 -6.10 -1.57 -14.37
N ALA A 303 -6.18 -1.18 -15.64
CA ALA A 303 -6.96 -1.89 -16.64
C ALA A 303 -6.39 -3.29 -16.93
N VAL A 304 -5.05 -3.42 -16.99
CA VAL A 304 -4.39 -4.72 -17.14
C VAL A 304 -4.62 -5.59 -15.91
N ALA A 305 -4.47 -5.05 -14.69
CA ALA A 305 -4.73 -5.82 -13.47
C ALA A 305 -6.18 -6.33 -13.41
N GLY A 306 -7.15 -5.51 -13.83
CA GLY A 306 -8.57 -5.86 -13.80
C GLY A 306 -9.04 -6.81 -14.91
N ARG A 307 -8.25 -7.04 -15.97
CA ARG A 307 -8.63 -7.97 -17.05
C ARG A 307 -8.19 -9.42 -16.77
N ILE A 308 -7.25 -9.60 -15.86
CA ILE A 308 -6.80 -10.93 -15.40
C ILE A 308 -7.87 -11.43 -14.42
N ALA A 309 -8.76 -12.30 -14.90
CA ALA A 309 -9.93 -12.75 -14.15
C ALA A 309 -9.58 -13.88 -13.17
N GLU A 310 -8.54 -14.65 -13.49
CA GLU A 310 -8.11 -15.81 -12.74
C GLU A 310 -7.32 -15.41 -11.49
N PRO A 311 -7.36 -16.23 -10.42
CA PRO A 311 -6.46 -16.06 -9.28
C PRO A 311 -5.00 -16.07 -9.72
N ILE A 312 -4.13 -15.39 -8.96
CA ILE A 312 -2.70 -15.28 -9.29
C ILE A 312 -2.03 -16.65 -9.46
N GLU A 313 -2.49 -17.70 -8.75
CA GLU A 313 -1.98 -19.07 -8.89
C GLU A 313 -2.17 -19.65 -10.29
N GLU A 314 -3.28 -19.30 -10.95
CA GLU A 314 -3.60 -19.74 -12.31
C GLU A 314 -2.95 -18.81 -13.34
N ALA A 315 -3.02 -17.49 -13.11
CA ALA A 315 -2.48 -16.49 -14.03
C ALA A 315 -0.96 -16.64 -14.27
N VAL A 316 -0.18 -17.07 -13.27
CA VAL A 316 1.28 -17.23 -13.42
C VAL A 316 1.70 -18.46 -14.22
N VAL A 317 0.80 -19.42 -14.44
CA VAL A 317 1.08 -20.64 -15.21
C VAL A 317 0.36 -20.65 -16.57
N ASP A 318 -0.67 -19.82 -16.74
CA ASP A 318 -1.37 -19.62 -18.01
C ASP A 318 -0.59 -18.72 -18.99
N THR A 319 -0.73 -18.96 -20.29
CA THR A 319 0.00 -18.20 -21.32
C THR A 319 -0.51 -16.76 -21.45
N ASP A 320 -1.84 -16.56 -21.47
CA ASP A 320 -2.44 -15.23 -21.55
C ASP A 320 -2.29 -14.50 -20.22
N GLY A 321 -2.46 -15.20 -19.09
CA GLY A 321 -2.20 -14.70 -17.74
C GLY A 321 -0.77 -14.17 -17.58
N ARG A 322 0.25 -14.94 -17.98
CA ARG A 322 1.66 -14.48 -17.93
C ARG A 322 1.93 -13.29 -18.85
N ARG A 323 1.33 -13.28 -20.05
CA ARG A 323 1.44 -12.13 -20.97
C ARG A 323 0.89 -10.86 -20.30
N ASP A 324 -0.25 -10.98 -19.64
CA ASP A 324 -0.92 -9.85 -19.00
C ASP A 324 -0.20 -9.40 -17.73
N LEU A 325 0.31 -10.33 -16.92
CA LEU A 325 1.20 -10.02 -15.79
C LEU A 325 2.49 -9.31 -16.23
N THR A 326 3.06 -9.72 -17.37
CA THR A 326 4.23 -9.06 -17.96
C THR A 326 3.90 -7.63 -18.40
N ALA A 327 2.75 -7.44 -19.06
CA ALA A 327 2.27 -6.11 -19.45
C ALA A 327 1.98 -5.23 -18.22
N LEU A 328 1.41 -5.80 -17.16
CA LEU A 328 1.20 -5.13 -15.89
C LEU A 328 2.52 -4.68 -15.29
N PHE A 329 3.51 -5.57 -15.20
CA PHE A 329 4.85 -5.27 -14.68
C PHE A 329 5.48 -4.06 -15.39
N TYR A 330 5.51 -4.05 -16.73
CA TYR A 330 6.10 -2.93 -17.47
C TYR A 330 5.32 -1.62 -17.31
N SER A 331 3.99 -1.67 -17.24
CA SER A 331 3.16 -0.48 -17.01
C SER A 331 3.44 0.11 -15.63
N LEU A 332 3.62 -0.75 -14.62
CA LEU A 332 3.97 -0.33 -13.25
C LEU A 332 5.38 0.27 -13.20
N ASP A 333 6.37 -0.35 -13.85
CA ASP A 333 7.75 0.17 -13.86
C ASP A 333 7.85 1.52 -14.59
N ASN A 334 7.14 1.67 -15.72
CA ASN A 334 7.04 2.95 -16.42
C ASN A 334 6.40 4.04 -15.54
N ALA A 335 5.27 3.74 -14.90
CA ALA A 335 4.60 4.65 -13.97
C ALA A 335 5.54 5.01 -12.81
N ARG A 336 6.25 4.02 -12.25
CA ARG A 336 7.22 4.22 -11.16
C ARG A 336 8.30 5.20 -11.59
N SER A 337 8.97 5.00 -12.73
CA SER A 337 10.01 5.92 -13.21
C SER A 337 9.48 7.32 -13.50
N LEU A 338 8.27 7.47 -14.04
CA LEU A 338 7.65 8.80 -14.20
C LEU A 338 7.46 9.51 -12.85
N VAL A 339 7.03 8.79 -11.82
CA VAL A 339 6.77 9.36 -10.48
C VAL A 339 8.06 9.59 -9.69
N SER A 340 8.92 8.57 -9.56
CA SER A 340 10.10 8.62 -8.69
C SER A 340 11.25 9.46 -9.26
N GLU A 341 11.36 9.57 -10.57
CA GLU A 341 12.45 10.29 -11.22
C GLU A 341 11.97 11.63 -11.77
N GLN A 342 11.02 11.59 -12.71
CA GLN A 342 10.67 12.77 -13.49
C GLN A 342 9.80 13.76 -12.71
N LEU A 343 8.75 13.29 -12.03
CA LEU A 343 7.90 14.14 -11.20
C LEU A 343 8.68 14.72 -10.01
N MET A 344 9.44 13.88 -9.28
CA MET A 344 10.29 14.35 -8.18
C MET A 344 11.26 15.44 -8.63
N SER A 345 11.98 15.21 -9.73
CA SER A 345 12.92 16.19 -10.30
C SER A 345 12.20 17.47 -10.75
N ALA A 346 11.06 17.34 -11.44
CA ALA A 346 10.30 18.48 -11.95
C ALA A 346 9.70 19.34 -10.84
N ALA A 347 9.30 18.72 -9.73
CA ALA A 347 8.82 19.39 -8.52
C ALA A 347 9.96 19.95 -7.64
N GLY A 348 11.22 19.82 -8.04
CA GLY A 348 12.35 20.33 -7.26
C GLY A 348 12.74 19.49 -6.06
N LEU A 349 12.20 18.29 -5.97
CA LEU A 349 12.38 17.41 -4.83
C LEU A 349 13.58 16.52 -5.09
N LYS A 350 14.47 16.44 -4.09
CA LYS A 350 15.48 15.37 -4.07
C LYS A 350 14.81 14.09 -3.60
N ALA A 351 15.18 12.96 -4.18
CA ALA A 351 14.83 11.65 -3.65
C ALA A 351 15.19 11.62 -2.15
N GLY A 352 14.20 11.27 -1.31
CA GLY A 352 14.45 10.92 0.08
C GLY A 352 15.10 9.54 0.16
N PHE A 353 15.56 9.14 1.33
CA PHE A 353 15.85 7.72 1.59
C PHE A 353 14.56 6.93 1.31
N ASN A 354 14.57 6.00 0.35
CA ASN A 354 13.43 5.13 0.13
C ASN A 354 13.25 4.24 1.36
N ALA A 355 12.01 4.07 1.84
CA ALA A 355 11.71 3.21 2.98
C ALA A 355 12.08 1.73 2.75
N LEU A 356 12.30 1.34 1.49
CA LEU A 356 12.72 0.00 1.06
C LEU A 356 14.24 -0.19 1.02
N ASP A 357 15.04 0.88 1.13
CA ASP A 357 16.51 0.83 1.15
C ASP A 357 17.08 0.60 2.56
N GLY A 358 16.21 0.64 3.58
CA GLY A 358 16.54 0.40 4.98
C GLY A 358 16.10 -0.98 5.44
N ASP A 359 16.67 -2.04 4.84
CA ASP A 359 16.65 -3.40 5.41
C ASP A 359 17.93 -3.68 6.22
#